data_AF-A0A8S1GM09-F1
#
_entry.id   AF-A0A8S1GM09-F1
#
_cell.length_a   1.000
_cell.length_b   1.000
_cell.length_c   1.000
_cell.angle_alpha   90.00
_cell.angle_beta   90.00
_cell.angle_gamma   90.00
#
_symmetry.space_group_name_H-M   'P 1'
#
loop_
_entity.id
_entity.type
_entity.pdbx_description
1 polymer ?
#
loop_
_entity_poly.entity_id
_entity_poly.type
_entity_poly.pdbx_seq_one_letter_code
_entity_poly.pdbx_strand_id
1 'polypeptide(L)'
;MSRRSGEESLGKIEMRSGCEESLSRRASRKASRQLSNKSFRGRPATPDYLPLDLPLTLCVSQNDEPIASLGGLTPTKESRVAALRRRSSMARERWATKMEFLLAVIGYAVDLGNIWRFPSVCYKHGGGAFLIPYLVMLLVGGLPMFYMELVMGQFHRAGCISIWRKICPLFKGIGYGICFICTFIACFYNAIIAHAVYFVFSSIALEVPWKSCNNSWNTPLCSDDVNVSMSKTGQRLSSPSEEYYLYNVLESQKSTGFDDLGGVKPSMALCLALVFTLVYFALWKGPQSSGKVTFTYPGNVGMVDNGR
;
A
#
# COMPACT_ATOMS: atom_id res chain seq x y z
N MET A 1 -34.59 -31.16 -32.49
CA MET A 1 -35.09 -30.88 -33.85
C MET A 1 -34.86 -29.41 -34.13
N SER A 2 -33.75 -29.08 -34.82
CA SER A 2 -33.67 -28.77 -36.26
C SER A 2 -34.00 -27.30 -36.52
N ARG A 3 -33.02 -26.38 -36.67
CA ARG A 3 -32.07 -26.10 -37.78
C ARG A 3 -32.71 -25.53 -39.07
N ARG A 4 -32.03 -24.47 -39.55
CA ARG A 4 -31.99 -23.79 -40.87
C ARG A 4 -33.01 -22.66 -41.06
N SER A 5 -32.68 -21.53 -41.70
CA SER A 5 -31.54 -21.22 -42.58
C SER A 5 -31.28 -19.70 -42.64
N GLY A 6 -30.05 -19.33 -42.98
CA GLY A 6 -29.61 -17.96 -43.28
C GLY A 6 -28.09 -17.89 -43.43
N GLU A 7 -27.55 -18.58 -44.44
CA GLU A 7 -26.17 -18.46 -44.93
C GLU A 7 -26.02 -17.27 -45.90
N GLU A 8 -24.76 -16.85 -46.09
CA GLU A 8 -24.16 -15.86 -47.01
C GLU A 8 -23.77 -14.54 -46.31
N SER A 9 -22.52 -14.40 -45.86
CA SER A 9 -21.42 -14.07 -46.79
C SER A 9 -20.06 -14.42 -46.19
N LEU A 10 -19.37 -15.30 -46.91
CA LEU A 10 -17.98 -15.72 -46.73
C LEU A 10 -17.09 -14.78 -47.57
N GLY A 11 -16.13 -14.08 -46.97
CA GLY A 11 -15.15 -13.31 -47.76
C GLY A 11 -14.27 -12.36 -46.94
N LYS A 12 -12.98 -12.75 -46.80
CA LYS A 12 -11.83 -11.96 -46.33
C LYS A 12 -11.85 -11.53 -44.85
N ILE A 13 -11.00 -12.17 -44.05
CA ILE A 13 -9.89 -11.56 -43.28
C ILE A 13 -8.95 -12.73 -42.92
N GLU A 14 -8.10 -13.10 -43.88
CA GLU A 14 -6.90 -13.91 -43.65
C GLU A 14 -5.71 -13.02 -44.04
N MET A 15 -5.36 -12.09 -43.13
CA MET A 15 -4.24 -11.15 -43.30
C MET A 15 -3.81 -10.60 -41.93
N ARG A 16 -3.44 -11.49 -41.00
CA ARG A 16 -2.77 -11.06 -39.76
C ARG A 16 -1.66 -11.98 -39.24
N SER A 17 -1.30 -13.05 -39.96
CA SER A 17 -0.20 -13.97 -39.59
C SER A 17 1.12 -13.71 -40.33
N GLY A 18 1.14 -12.95 -41.44
CA GLY A 18 2.36 -12.72 -42.24
C GLY A 18 3.27 -11.56 -41.79
N CYS A 19 2.81 -10.68 -40.89
CA CYS A 19 3.57 -9.50 -40.46
C CYS A 19 4.54 -9.82 -39.29
N GLU A 20 4.23 -10.81 -38.46
CA GLU A 20 5.12 -11.22 -37.35
C GLU A 20 6.32 -12.05 -37.83
N GLU A 21 6.17 -12.84 -38.89
CA GLU A 21 7.25 -13.69 -39.41
C GLU A 21 8.30 -12.90 -40.22
N SER A 22 7.91 -11.77 -40.82
CA SER A 22 8.78 -10.90 -41.61
C SER A 22 9.62 -9.93 -40.75
N LEU A 23 9.14 -9.54 -39.56
CA LEU A 23 9.91 -8.75 -38.59
C LEU A 23 10.95 -9.61 -37.82
N SER A 24 10.64 -10.86 -37.50
CA SER A 24 11.58 -11.79 -36.84
C SER A 24 12.77 -12.16 -37.75
N ARG A 25 12.53 -12.38 -39.05
CA ARG A 25 13.60 -12.67 -40.03
C ARG A 25 14.53 -11.47 -40.33
N ARG A 26 14.06 -10.22 -40.16
CA ARG A 26 14.89 -9.00 -40.32
C ARG A 26 15.79 -8.72 -39.11
N ALA A 27 15.37 -9.10 -37.90
CA ALA A 27 16.17 -8.95 -36.70
C ALA A 27 17.37 -9.93 -36.67
N SER A 28 17.17 -11.18 -37.13
CA SER A 28 18.23 -12.20 -37.16
C SER A 28 19.32 -11.92 -38.22
N ARG A 29 18.97 -11.37 -39.40
CA ARG A 29 19.95 -11.04 -40.46
C ARG A 29 20.85 -9.83 -40.15
N LYS A 30 20.43 -8.92 -39.26
CA LYS A 30 21.27 -7.79 -38.81
C LYS A 30 22.29 -8.21 -37.74
N ALA A 31 22.01 -9.26 -36.96
CA ALA A 31 22.95 -9.83 -35.99
C ALA A 31 24.08 -10.62 -36.66
N SER A 32 23.82 -11.32 -37.78
CA SER A 32 24.84 -12.11 -38.48
C SER A 32 25.82 -11.30 -39.36
N ARG A 33 25.51 -10.02 -39.68
CA ARG A 33 26.41 -9.17 -40.51
C ARG A 33 27.45 -8.38 -39.72
N GLN A 34 27.35 -8.31 -38.40
CA GLN A 34 28.33 -7.62 -37.55
C GLN A 34 29.41 -8.54 -36.97
N LEU A 35 29.30 -9.86 -37.18
CA LEU A 35 30.26 -10.88 -36.71
C LEU A 35 31.23 -11.39 -37.78
N SER A 36 31.21 -10.82 -39.00
CA SER A 36 32.01 -11.32 -40.14
C SER A 36 33.26 -10.50 -40.47
N ASN A 37 33.63 -9.47 -39.71
CA ASN A 37 34.84 -8.67 -40.00
C ASN A 37 35.55 -8.20 -38.73
N LYS A 38 36.31 -9.10 -38.10
CA LYS A 38 37.70 -8.80 -37.72
C LYS A 38 38.43 -10.07 -37.31
N SER A 39 39.49 -10.32 -38.07
CA SER A 39 40.33 -11.50 -38.06
C SER A 39 41.13 -11.66 -36.77
N PHE A 40 41.26 -12.94 -36.45
CA PHE A 40 42.07 -13.62 -35.46
C PHE A 40 43.58 -13.41 -35.65
N ARG A 41 44.32 -13.18 -34.56
CA ARG A 41 45.71 -13.65 -34.34
C ARG A 41 45.85 -14.08 -32.87
N GLY A 42 46.24 -15.35 -32.66
CA GLY A 42 46.42 -16.03 -31.35
C GLY A 42 47.59 -15.48 -30.52
N ARG A 43 47.82 -15.86 -29.25
CA ARG A 43 47.86 -17.18 -28.59
C ARG A 43 47.73 -17.03 -27.04
N PRO A 44 47.69 -18.12 -26.23
CA PRO A 44 46.91 -18.21 -24.98
C PRO A 44 47.71 -18.01 -23.68
N ALA A 45 47.02 -17.70 -22.58
CA ALA A 45 47.51 -17.91 -21.20
C ALA A 45 46.34 -18.12 -20.21
N THR A 46 46.62 -18.91 -19.19
CA THR A 46 45.81 -19.54 -18.13
C THR A 46 45.09 -18.58 -17.16
N PRO A 47 44.13 -19.07 -16.33
CA PRO A 47 43.30 -18.22 -15.47
C PRO A 47 44.01 -17.89 -14.15
N ASP A 48 44.41 -16.63 -13.98
CA ASP A 48 44.80 -16.09 -12.67
C ASP A 48 43.55 -15.72 -11.87
N TYR A 49 43.36 -16.39 -10.73
CA TYR A 49 42.49 -15.94 -9.65
C TYR A 49 43.11 -14.71 -8.99
N LEU A 50 42.38 -13.59 -8.87
CA LEU A 50 42.75 -12.55 -7.90
C LEU A 50 41.52 -11.94 -7.20
N PRO A 51 41.48 -11.96 -5.85
CA PRO A 51 40.42 -11.37 -5.04
C PRO A 51 40.79 -9.96 -4.51
N LEU A 52 39.85 -9.39 -3.75
CA LEU A 52 39.92 -8.22 -2.86
C LEU A 52 39.78 -6.80 -3.47
N ASP A 53 38.68 -6.17 -3.04
CA ASP A 53 38.60 -4.89 -2.32
C ASP A 53 39.46 -3.67 -2.73
N LEU A 54 38.78 -2.51 -2.70
CA LEU A 54 39.23 -1.10 -2.80
C LEU A 54 39.24 -0.46 -4.21
N PRO A 55 39.04 0.88 -4.29
CA PRO A 55 37.92 1.46 -5.01
C PRO A 55 38.39 1.99 -6.37
N LEU A 56 37.47 1.91 -7.34
CA LEU A 56 37.66 2.36 -8.72
C LEU A 56 37.87 3.88 -8.79
N THR A 57 39.06 4.33 -8.46
CA THR A 57 39.56 5.68 -8.76
C THR A 57 39.97 5.63 -10.23
N LEU A 58 38.98 5.83 -11.09
CA LEU A 58 39.10 5.75 -12.54
C LEU A 58 40.19 6.71 -13.06
N CYS A 59 41.10 6.13 -13.85
CA CYS A 59 42.21 6.77 -14.53
C CYS A 59 41.78 8.02 -15.32
N VAL A 60 42.44 9.14 -15.06
CA VAL A 60 42.49 10.28 -15.99
C VAL A 60 43.68 10.00 -16.90
N SER A 61 43.43 9.57 -18.15
CA SER A 61 44.45 9.64 -19.19
C SER A 61 44.43 11.08 -19.72
N GLN A 62 45.48 11.82 -19.36
CA GLN A 62 45.77 13.14 -19.87
C GLN A 62 46.48 12.94 -21.20
N ASN A 63 45.81 13.21 -22.31
CA ASN A 63 46.44 13.39 -23.62
C ASN A 63 45.70 14.51 -24.34
N ASP A 64 46.39 15.65 -24.49
CA ASP A 64 45.99 16.79 -25.30
C ASP A 64 46.21 16.50 -26.79
N GLU A 65 45.28 16.93 -27.65
CA GLU A 65 45.50 17.71 -28.88
C GLU A 65 44.11 18.10 -29.47
N PRO A 66 43.92 19.33 -30.02
CA PRO A 66 42.61 19.91 -30.29
C PRO A 66 42.17 19.77 -31.76
N ILE A 67 40.89 19.47 -32.02
CA ILE A 67 40.29 19.59 -33.36
C ILE A 67 38.92 20.28 -33.27
N ALA A 68 38.72 21.15 -34.24
CA ALA A 68 37.79 22.27 -34.34
C ALA A 68 36.28 21.98 -34.23
N SER A 69 35.58 23.09 -33.99
CA SER A 69 34.16 23.33 -33.72
C SER A 69 33.14 22.75 -34.71
N LEU A 70 32.02 22.25 -34.18
CA LEU A 70 30.69 22.43 -34.78
C LEU A 70 29.57 22.29 -33.73
N GLY A 71 28.77 23.35 -33.54
CA GLY A 71 27.44 23.30 -32.93
C GLY A 71 27.37 23.40 -31.40
N GLY A 72 26.93 24.57 -30.91
CA GLY A 72 26.80 24.87 -29.50
C GLY A 72 25.75 24.03 -28.76
N LEU A 73 26.22 23.16 -27.87
CA LEU A 73 25.59 22.84 -26.60
C LEU A 73 26.74 22.75 -25.59
N THR A 74 26.81 23.71 -24.66
CA THR A 74 27.81 23.72 -23.60
C THR A 74 27.62 22.46 -22.73
N PRO A 75 28.65 21.61 -22.53
CA PRO A 75 28.59 20.62 -21.47
C PRO A 75 28.73 21.41 -20.18
N THR A 76 27.63 21.62 -19.46
CA THR A 76 27.71 22.13 -18.10
C THR A 76 28.61 21.16 -17.33
N LYS A 77 29.81 21.60 -16.96
CA LYS A 77 30.69 20.88 -16.04
C LYS A 77 29.95 20.83 -14.71
N GLU A 78 29.11 19.82 -14.55
CA GLU A 78 28.41 19.57 -13.31
C GLU A 78 29.50 19.35 -12.24
N SER A 79 29.54 20.23 -11.24
CA SER A 79 30.51 20.11 -10.15
C SER A 79 30.42 18.69 -9.60
N ARG A 80 31.57 18.04 -9.33
CA ARG A 80 31.60 16.70 -8.72
C ARG A 80 30.72 16.65 -7.46
N VAL A 81 30.60 17.78 -6.76
CA VAL A 81 29.71 17.97 -5.60
C VAL A 81 28.22 17.90 -6.00
N ALA A 82 27.82 18.50 -7.12
CA ALA A 82 26.46 18.42 -7.64
C ALA A 82 26.12 17.00 -8.12
N ALA A 83 27.04 16.33 -8.81
CA ALA A 83 26.87 14.94 -9.23
C ALA A 83 26.80 13.97 -8.03
N LEU A 84 27.63 14.18 -6.99
CA LEU A 84 27.59 13.41 -5.74
C LEU A 84 26.31 13.68 -4.95
N ARG A 85 25.85 14.93 -4.88
CA ARG A 85 24.59 15.31 -4.23
C ARG A 85 23.36 14.76 -4.96
N ARG A 86 23.42 14.67 -6.30
CA ARG A 86 22.39 14.02 -7.11
C ARG A 86 22.42 12.50 -6.94
N ARG A 87 23.60 11.89 -6.77
CA ARG A 87 23.74 10.46 -6.48
C ARG A 87 23.28 10.12 -5.05
N SER A 88 23.50 10.99 -4.07
CA SER A 88 22.98 10.81 -2.71
C SER A 88 21.47 11.04 -2.63
N SER A 89 20.89 11.97 -3.40
CA SER A 89 19.43 12.13 -3.50
C SER A 89 18.75 10.99 -4.28
N MET A 90 19.47 10.31 -5.18
CA MET A 90 19.00 9.08 -5.85
C MET A 90 19.20 7.81 -5.01
N ALA A 91 20.00 7.86 -3.94
CA ALA A 91 20.18 6.74 -3.05
C ALA A 91 18.93 6.59 -2.18
N ARG A 92 18.18 5.51 -2.37
CA ARG A 92 16.97 5.23 -1.60
C ARG A 92 17.31 5.11 -0.12
N GLU A 93 16.60 5.89 0.70
CA GLU A 93 16.70 5.88 2.15
C GLU A 93 16.56 4.46 2.72
N ARG A 94 17.30 4.20 3.79
CA ARG A 94 17.27 2.94 4.53
C ARG A 94 16.66 3.17 5.92
N TRP A 95 15.99 2.14 6.42
CA TRP A 95 15.55 2.06 7.82
C TRP A 95 16.76 2.14 8.75
N ALA A 96 16.61 2.83 9.89
CA ALA A 96 17.72 3.00 10.83
C ALA A 96 17.97 1.70 11.61
N THR A 97 16.91 0.95 11.96
CA THR A 97 17.05 -0.37 12.61
C THR A 97 16.14 -1.45 11.99
N LYS A 98 16.51 -2.72 12.19
CA LYS A 98 15.66 -3.86 11.79
C LYS A 98 14.36 -3.92 12.59
N MET A 99 14.37 -3.48 13.84
CA MET A 99 13.21 -3.46 14.73
C MET A 99 12.18 -2.41 14.29
N GLU A 100 12.61 -1.23 13.84
CA GLU A 100 11.70 -0.23 13.23
C GLU A 100 10.96 -0.79 12.02
N PHE A 101 11.66 -1.56 11.17
CA PHE A 101 11.03 -2.22 10.02
C PHE A 101 10.02 -3.29 10.47
N LEU A 102 10.39 -4.14 11.43
CA LEU A 102 9.50 -5.18 11.94
C LEU A 102 8.23 -4.58 12.57
N LEU A 103 8.38 -3.54 13.39
CA LEU A 103 7.27 -2.84 14.02
C LEU A 103 6.36 -2.15 13.00
N ALA A 104 6.92 -1.54 11.95
CA ALA A 104 6.11 -0.96 10.88
C ALA A 104 5.28 -2.02 10.14
N VAL A 105 5.85 -3.21 9.89
CA VAL A 105 5.16 -4.32 9.25
C VAL A 105 4.07 -4.91 10.16
N ILE A 106 4.34 -5.09 11.46
CA ILE A 106 3.34 -5.56 12.42
C ILE A 106 2.21 -4.53 12.56
N GLY A 107 2.53 -3.23 12.63
CA GLY A 107 1.54 -2.15 12.69
C GLY A 107 0.68 -2.06 11.42
N TYR A 108 1.20 -2.47 10.27
CA TYR A 108 0.40 -2.61 9.04
C TYR A 108 -0.48 -3.87 9.06
N ALA A 109 -0.01 -4.97 9.67
CA ALA A 109 -0.74 -6.23 9.73
C ALA A 109 -1.87 -6.24 10.78
N VAL A 110 -1.75 -5.45 11.85
CA VAL A 110 -2.76 -5.33 12.91
C VAL A 110 -3.65 -4.12 12.65
N ASP A 111 -4.92 -4.34 12.31
CA ASP A 111 -5.89 -3.29 12.03
C ASP A 111 -7.18 -3.42 12.87
N LEU A 112 -8.08 -2.43 12.76
CA LEU A 112 -9.39 -2.47 13.42
C LEU A 112 -10.25 -3.65 12.92
N GLY A 113 -10.02 -4.10 11.67
CA GLY A 113 -10.66 -5.29 11.10
C GLY A 113 -10.39 -6.55 11.94
N ASN A 114 -9.16 -6.73 12.40
CA ASN A 114 -8.81 -7.85 13.28
C ASN A 114 -9.56 -7.82 14.62
N ILE A 115 -9.93 -6.65 15.13
CA ILE A 115 -10.59 -6.51 16.44
C ILE A 115 -12.07 -6.91 16.37
N TRP A 116 -12.83 -6.47 15.34
CA TRP A 116 -14.27 -6.77 15.27
C TRP A 116 -14.62 -7.89 14.31
N ARG A 117 -13.88 -8.06 13.19
CA ARG A 117 -14.30 -8.96 12.11
C ARG A 117 -13.91 -10.39 12.43
N PHE A 118 -12.69 -10.59 12.91
CA PHE A 118 -12.22 -11.92 13.28
C PHE A 118 -13.13 -12.58 14.34
N PRO A 119 -13.44 -11.93 15.49
CA PRO A 119 -14.35 -12.53 16.47
C PRO A 119 -15.76 -12.77 15.92
N SER A 120 -16.30 -11.81 15.17
CA SER A 120 -17.65 -11.92 14.60
C SER A 120 -17.79 -13.06 13.61
N VAL A 121 -16.78 -13.29 12.75
CA VAL A 121 -16.77 -14.38 11.77
C VAL A 121 -16.52 -15.71 12.47
N CYS A 122 -15.57 -15.76 13.40
CA CYS A 122 -15.27 -16.94 14.21
C CYS A 122 -16.51 -17.46 14.94
N TYR A 123 -17.24 -16.57 15.64
CA TYR A 123 -18.46 -16.94 16.36
C TYR A 123 -19.56 -17.49 15.44
N LYS A 124 -19.76 -16.88 14.26
CA LYS A 124 -20.76 -17.33 13.29
C LYS A 124 -20.45 -18.68 12.65
N HIS A 125 -19.18 -19.06 12.56
CA HIS A 125 -18.71 -20.27 11.87
C HIS A 125 -18.21 -21.37 12.83
N GLY A 126 -18.78 -21.46 14.04
CA GLY A 126 -18.48 -22.56 14.97
C GLY A 126 -17.40 -22.25 16.00
N GLY A 127 -17.13 -20.96 16.26
CA GLY A 127 -16.22 -20.50 17.31
C GLY A 127 -14.84 -21.11 17.18
N GLY A 128 -14.39 -21.82 18.22
CA GLY A 128 -13.07 -22.46 18.27
C GLY A 128 -12.75 -23.38 17.08
N ALA A 129 -13.74 -24.06 16.49
CA ALA A 129 -13.53 -24.97 15.36
C ALA A 129 -13.08 -24.24 14.08
N PHE A 130 -13.48 -22.97 13.91
CA PHE A 130 -13.09 -22.14 12.77
C PHE A 130 -11.57 -21.85 12.75
N LEU A 131 -10.88 -21.93 13.90
CA LEU A 131 -9.44 -21.69 13.98
C LEU A 131 -8.63 -22.72 13.18
N ILE A 132 -9.11 -23.96 13.05
CA ILE A 132 -8.39 -25.03 12.33
C ILE A 132 -8.24 -24.67 10.83
N PRO A 133 -9.33 -24.46 10.05
CA PRO A 133 -9.19 -24.05 8.65
C PRO A 133 -8.55 -22.66 8.50
N TYR A 134 -8.74 -21.75 9.46
CA TYR A 134 -8.07 -20.45 9.47
C TYR A 134 -6.55 -20.58 9.54
N LEU A 135 -6.02 -21.39 10.46
CA LEU A 135 -4.57 -21.61 10.60
C LEU A 135 -3.99 -22.34 9.39
N VAL A 136 -4.71 -23.31 8.82
CA VAL A 136 -4.26 -24.01 7.61
C VAL A 136 -4.16 -23.04 6.42
N MET A 137 -5.19 -22.23 6.17
CA MET A 137 -5.17 -21.23 5.09
C MET A 137 -4.16 -20.12 5.34
N LEU A 138 -3.91 -19.75 6.60
CA LEU A 138 -2.87 -18.80 6.98
C LEU A 138 -1.48 -19.35 6.65
N LEU A 139 -1.19 -20.62 6.99
CA LEU A 139 0.13 -21.22 6.77
C LEU A 139 0.38 -21.56 5.28
N VAL A 140 -0.65 -22.02 4.56
CA VAL A 140 -0.51 -22.44 3.15
C VAL A 140 -0.67 -21.28 2.16
N GLY A 141 -1.53 -20.31 2.46
CA GLY A 141 -1.84 -19.20 1.56
C GLY A 141 -1.31 -17.86 2.05
N GLY A 142 -1.66 -17.48 3.28
CA GLY A 142 -1.34 -16.16 3.84
C GLY A 142 0.16 -15.91 3.97
N LEU A 143 0.87 -16.79 4.68
CA LEU A 143 2.29 -16.65 4.97
C LEU A 143 3.15 -16.70 3.69
N PRO A 144 2.92 -17.61 2.72
CA PRO A 144 3.69 -17.63 1.48
C PRO A 144 3.47 -16.39 0.61
N MET A 145 2.22 -15.90 0.47
CA MET A 145 1.96 -14.68 -0.30
C MET A 145 2.62 -13.45 0.35
N PHE A 146 2.50 -13.32 1.67
CA PHE A 146 3.14 -12.25 2.42
C PHE A 146 4.67 -12.28 2.30
N TYR A 147 5.27 -13.47 2.46
CA TYR A 147 6.72 -13.63 2.33
C TYR A 147 7.20 -13.33 0.91
N MET A 148 6.49 -13.80 -0.12
CA MET A 148 6.80 -13.51 -1.52
C MET A 148 6.82 -12.00 -1.78
N GLU A 149 5.83 -11.25 -1.28
CA GLU A 149 5.78 -9.80 -1.45
C GLU A 149 6.96 -9.10 -0.78
N LEU A 150 7.30 -9.50 0.46
CA LEU A 150 8.46 -8.95 1.18
C LEU A 150 9.78 -9.20 0.44
N VAL A 151 10.01 -10.44 -0.02
CA VAL A 151 11.23 -10.81 -0.77
C VAL A 151 11.30 -10.03 -2.08
N MET A 152 10.18 -9.90 -2.79
CA MET A 152 10.12 -9.18 -4.06
C MET A 152 10.43 -7.68 -3.86
N GLY A 153 9.90 -7.08 -2.80
CA GLY A 153 10.18 -5.69 -2.42
C GLY A 153 11.64 -5.47 -2.01
N GLN A 154 12.23 -6.41 -1.27
CA GLN A 154 13.64 -6.36 -0.86
C GLN A 154 14.61 -6.55 -2.04
N PHE A 155 14.32 -7.47 -2.95
CA PHE A 155 15.18 -7.77 -4.11
C PHE A 155 15.19 -6.63 -5.13
N HIS A 156 14.01 -6.13 -5.55
CA HIS A 156 13.93 -5.14 -6.62
C HIS A 156 14.13 -3.68 -6.15
N ARG A 157 13.93 -3.43 -4.84
CA ARG A 157 14.00 -2.11 -4.18
C ARG A 157 13.23 -1.01 -4.93
N ALA A 158 12.13 -1.38 -5.57
CA ALA A 158 11.28 -0.51 -6.38
C ALA A 158 9.91 -0.31 -5.73
N GLY A 159 9.19 0.76 -6.09
CA GLY A 159 7.80 0.96 -5.67
C GLY A 159 6.82 0.06 -6.43
N CYS A 160 5.56 0.04 -5.99
CA CYS A 160 4.47 -0.80 -6.52
C CYS A 160 4.20 -0.64 -8.03
N ILE A 161 4.49 0.53 -8.64
CA ILE A 161 4.34 0.74 -10.09
C ILE A 161 5.63 0.38 -10.85
N SER A 162 6.78 0.79 -10.32
CA SER A 162 8.08 0.64 -10.99
C SER A 162 8.58 -0.81 -11.01
N ILE A 163 8.13 -1.65 -10.07
CA ILE A 163 8.53 -3.06 -9.98
C ILE A 163 8.07 -3.88 -11.19
N TRP A 164 6.84 -3.65 -11.66
CA TRP A 164 6.26 -4.35 -12.81
C TRP A 164 7.01 -4.07 -14.11
N ARG A 165 7.68 -2.91 -14.23
CA ARG A 165 8.54 -2.63 -15.40
C ARG A 165 9.73 -3.59 -15.49
N LYS A 166 10.24 -4.08 -14.35
CA LYS A 166 11.39 -4.99 -14.29
C LYS A 166 10.99 -6.46 -14.41
N ILE A 167 9.81 -6.83 -13.91
CA ILE A 167 9.31 -8.22 -13.92
C ILE A 167 8.58 -8.52 -15.22
N CYS A 168 7.47 -7.82 -15.48
CA CYS A 168 6.67 -7.99 -16.68
C CYS A 168 5.89 -6.69 -16.97
N PRO A 169 6.27 -5.92 -18.00
CA PRO A 169 5.68 -4.61 -18.26
C PRO A 169 4.20 -4.66 -18.61
N LEU A 170 3.68 -5.81 -19.06
CA LEU A 170 2.26 -6.02 -19.32
C LEU A 170 1.41 -5.80 -18.05
N PHE A 171 1.93 -6.17 -16.89
CA PHE A 171 1.24 -6.07 -15.60
C PHE A 171 1.44 -4.74 -14.89
N LYS A 172 1.96 -3.71 -15.58
CA LYS A 172 2.12 -2.36 -15.02
C LYS A 172 0.80 -1.77 -14.50
N GLY A 173 -0.34 -2.18 -15.08
CA GLY A 173 -1.68 -1.79 -14.64
C GLY A 173 -2.00 -2.16 -13.18
N ILE A 174 -1.41 -3.24 -12.66
CA ILE A 174 -1.62 -3.68 -11.27
C ILE A 174 -1.18 -2.60 -10.29
N GLY A 175 -0.04 -1.95 -10.54
CA GLY A 175 0.46 -0.88 -9.67
C GLY A 175 -0.48 0.33 -9.60
N TYR A 176 -1.08 0.73 -10.72
CA TYR A 176 -2.07 1.82 -10.74
C TYR A 176 -3.38 1.41 -10.06
N GLY A 177 -3.81 0.15 -10.23
CA GLY A 177 -4.96 -0.40 -9.52
C GLY A 177 -4.78 -0.39 -8.00
N ILE A 178 -3.59 -0.75 -7.51
CA ILE A 178 -3.25 -0.67 -6.09
C ILE A 178 -3.36 0.77 -5.59
N CYS A 179 -2.79 1.75 -6.31
CA CYS A 179 -2.90 3.16 -5.91
C CYS A 179 -4.36 3.62 -5.82
N PHE A 180 -5.19 3.27 -6.80
CA PHE A 180 -6.62 3.58 -6.78
C PHE A 180 -7.32 2.98 -5.56
N ILE A 181 -7.13 1.68 -5.31
CA ILE A 181 -7.72 0.99 -4.15
C ILE A 181 -7.25 1.62 -2.84
N CYS A 182 -5.95 1.91 -2.71
CA CYS A 182 -5.38 2.57 -1.52
C CYS A 182 -5.99 3.95 -1.27
N THR A 183 -6.33 4.72 -2.31
CA THR A 183 -7.03 6.00 -2.15
C THR A 183 -8.41 5.81 -1.55
N PHE A 184 -9.20 4.86 -2.04
CA PHE A 184 -10.52 4.56 -1.45
C PHE A 184 -10.41 4.08 -0.01
N ILE A 185 -9.46 3.17 0.26
CA ILE A 185 -9.16 2.68 1.62
C ILE A 185 -8.82 3.85 2.55
N ALA A 186 -7.94 4.76 2.11
CA ALA A 186 -7.56 5.92 2.90
C ALA A 186 -8.75 6.84 3.20
N CYS A 187 -9.69 7.03 2.26
CA CYS A 187 -10.87 7.86 2.49
C CYS A 187 -11.76 7.30 3.61
N PHE A 188 -12.13 6.00 3.54
CA PHE A 188 -13.05 5.45 4.53
C PHE A 188 -12.38 5.12 5.87
N TYR A 189 -11.14 4.62 5.89
CA TYR A 189 -10.46 4.30 7.15
C TYR A 189 -10.22 5.56 7.99
N ASN A 190 -9.81 6.67 7.38
CA ASN A 190 -9.65 7.93 8.11
C ASN A 190 -10.98 8.46 8.67
N ALA A 191 -12.11 8.20 8.00
CA ALA A 191 -13.44 8.50 8.54
C ALA A 191 -13.75 7.66 9.80
N ILE A 192 -13.46 6.37 9.80
CA ILE A 192 -13.63 5.52 10.99
C ILE A 192 -12.74 6.00 12.15
N ILE A 193 -11.48 6.36 11.87
CA ILE A 193 -10.58 6.92 12.89
C ILE A 193 -11.13 8.25 13.42
N ALA A 194 -11.72 9.10 12.58
CA ALA A 194 -12.35 10.34 13.03
C ALA A 194 -13.52 10.10 13.99
N HIS A 195 -14.33 9.05 13.76
CA HIS A 195 -15.37 8.65 14.72
C HIS A 195 -14.76 8.23 16.05
N ALA A 196 -13.68 7.43 16.04
CA ALA A 196 -12.99 7.03 17.26
C ALA A 196 -12.43 8.24 18.03
N VAL A 197 -11.81 9.20 17.34
CA VAL A 197 -11.32 10.46 17.92
C VAL A 197 -12.47 11.27 18.53
N TYR A 198 -13.61 11.36 17.86
CA TYR A 198 -14.80 12.00 18.41
C TYR A 198 -15.29 11.34 19.71
N PHE A 199 -15.30 10.00 19.76
CA PHE A 199 -15.63 9.24 20.97
C PHE A 199 -14.60 9.45 22.08
N VAL A 200 -13.31 9.54 21.76
CA VAL A 200 -12.25 9.85 22.75
C VAL A 200 -12.50 11.21 23.38
N PHE A 201 -12.75 12.26 22.59
CA PHE A 201 -13.07 13.59 23.12
C PHE A 201 -14.35 13.58 23.96
N SER A 202 -15.38 12.86 23.52
CA SER A 202 -16.64 12.74 24.25
C SER A 202 -16.51 11.94 25.56
N SER A 203 -15.49 11.09 25.67
CA SER A 203 -15.22 10.28 26.88
C SER A 203 -14.45 11.04 27.96
N ILE A 204 -13.91 12.22 27.67
CA ILE A 204 -13.21 13.05 28.67
C ILE A 204 -14.21 13.68 29.67
N ALA A 205 -15.48 13.76 29.30
CA ALA A 205 -16.54 14.25 30.19
C ALA A 205 -16.71 13.34 31.43
N LEU A 206 -17.08 13.93 32.57
CA LEU A 206 -17.32 13.21 33.84
C LEU A 206 -18.39 12.14 33.72
N GLU A 207 -19.42 12.40 32.92
CA GLU A 207 -20.46 11.44 32.57
C GLU A 207 -20.51 11.28 31.06
N VAL A 208 -20.41 10.03 30.58
CA VAL A 208 -20.43 9.74 29.15
C VAL A 208 -21.85 9.88 28.58
N PRO A 209 -22.00 10.52 27.40
CA PRO A 209 -23.31 10.88 26.87
C PRO A 209 -24.18 9.69 26.42
N TRP A 210 -23.58 8.51 26.24
CA TRP A 210 -24.28 7.25 25.88
C TRP A 210 -24.66 6.38 27.09
N LYS A 211 -24.56 6.91 28.32
CA LYS A 211 -24.94 6.16 29.53
C LYS A 211 -26.45 6.12 29.77
N SER A 212 -27.13 7.24 29.51
CA SER A 212 -28.53 7.44 29.92
C SER A 212 -29.40 7.83 28.74
N CYS A 213 -30.69 7.51 28.80
CA CYS A 213 -31.66 7.90 27.79
C CYS A 213 -32.16 9.37 27.91
N ASN A 214 -31.70 10.13 28.90
CA ASN A 214 -32.12 11.52 29.14
C ASN A 214 -31.30 12.54 28.34
N ASN A 215 -31.35 12.48 27.01
CA ASN A 215 -30.66 13.42 26.13
C ASN A 215 -31.59 13.92 25.01
N SER A 216 -31.24 15.05 24.39
CA SER A 216 -32.07 15.71 23.36
C SER A 216 -32.22 14.94 22.06
N TRP A 217 -31.33 13.96 21.79
CA TRP A 217 -31.34 13.15 20.57
C TRP A 217 -32.02 11.79 20.74
N ASN A 218 -32.44 11.43 21.94
CA ASN A 218 -33.02 10.11 22.20
C ASN A 218 -34.51 10.06 21.86
N THR A 219 -34.94 8.90 21.36
CA THR A 219 -36.33 8.64 21.01
C THR A 219 -37.08 8.05 22.21
N PRO A 220 -38.43 8.05 22.22
CA PRO A 220 -39.20 7.37 23.28
C PRO A 220 -39.01 5.84 23.30
N LEU A 221 -38.27 5.27 22.34
CA LEU A 221 -37.91 3.85 22.28
C LEU A 221 -36.54 3.53 22.90
N CYS A 222 -35.85 4.53 23.43
CA CYS A 222 -34.62 4.35 24.18
C CYS A 222 -34.91 3.73 25.56
N SER A 223 -34.15 2.70 25.94
CA SER A 223 -34.13 2.22 27.32
C SER A 223 -32.71 1.93 27.80
N ASP A 224 -32.43 2.43 29.00
CA ASP A 224 -31.22 2.20 29.78
C ASP A 224 -31.29 0.90 30.61
N ASP A 225 -32.47 0.27 30.70
CA ASP A 225 -32.66 -1.00 31.37
C ASP A 225 -32.23 -2.19 30.49
N VAL A 226 -31.12 -2.82 30.85
CA VAL A 226 -30.58 -4.01 30.14
C VAL A 226 -31.51 -5.22 30.15
N ASN A 227 -32.50 -5.25 31.05
CA ASN A 227 -33.43 -6.36 31.20
C ASN A 227 -34.69 -6.22 30.33
N VAL A 228 -34.89 -5.08 29.68
CA VAL A 228 -36.10 -4.77 28.91
C VAL A 228 -35.74 -4.61 27.44
N SER A 229 -36.16 -5.57 26.61
CA SER A 229 -35.89 -5.53 25.16
C SER A 229 -37.10 -5.10 24.33
N MET A 230 -38.32 -5.17 24.89
CA MET A 230 -39.57 -4.88 24.20
C MET A 230 -40.42 -3.85 24.94
N SER A 231 -40.92 -2.88 24.18
CA SER A 231 -41.79 -1.83 24.69
C SER A 231 -43.17 -2.42 25.01
N LYS A 232 -43.97 -1.71 25.81
CA LYS A 232 -45.36 -2.10 26.12
C LYS A 232 -46.23 -2.26 24.86
N THR A 233 -45.82 -1.64 23.75
CA THR A 233 -46.45 -1.72 22.42
C THR A 233 -45.87 -2.83 21.51
N GLY A 234 -44.92 -3.64 22.00
CA GLY A 234 -44.28 -4.71 21.24
C GLY A 234 -43.16 -4.26 20.29
N GLN A 235 -42.74 -3.00 20.37
CA GLN A 235 -41.62 -2.47 19.58
C GLN A 235 -40.28 -2.77 20.27
N ARG A 236 -39.24 -3.08 19.48
CA ARG A 236 -37.87 -3.30 19.98
C ARG A 236 -37.32 -2.00 20.55
N LEU A 237 -36.82 -2.02 21.78
CA LEU A 237 -36.11 -0.87 22.35
C LEU A 237 -34.65 -0.84 21.85
N SER A 238 -34.15 0.38 21.73
CA SER A 238 -32.77 0.67 21.37
C SER A 238 -31.97 1.04 22.62
N SER A 239 -30.69 0.66 22.66
CA SER A 239 -29.82 1.04 23.76
C SER A 239 -29.42 2.52 23.65
N PRO A 240 -29.11 3.22 24.76
CA PRO A 240 -28.65 4.60 24.72
C PRO A 240 -27.38 4.79 23.89
N SER A 241 -26.52 3.76 23.81
CA SER A 241 -25.33 3.74 22.97
C SER A 241 -25.61 3.62 21.48
N GLU A 242 -26.62 2.83 21.10
CA GLU A 242 -27.06 2.70 19.71
C GLU A 242 -27.67 4.02 19.23
N GLU A 243 -28.56 4.62 20.02
CA GLU A 243 -29.17 5.91 19.70
C GLU A 243 -28.15 7.05 19.66
N TYR A 244 -27.19 7.07 20.59
CA TYR A 244 -26.12 8.05 20.55
C TYR A 244 -25.31 7.97 19.25
N TYR A 245 -24.99 6.76 18.78
CA TYR A 245 -24.24 6.58 17.53
C TYR A 245 -25.08 6.97 16.31
N LEU A 246 -26.34 6.52 16.23
CA LEU A 246 -27.18 6.74 15.05
C LEU A 246 -27.70 8.18 14.94
N TYR A 247 -28.16 8.75 16.05
CA TYR A 247 -28.88 10.03 16.04
C TYR A 247 -28.00 11.22 16.37
N ASN A 248 -26.99 11.06 17.23
CA ASN A 248 -26.06 12.15 17.55
C ASN A 248 -24.77 12.08 16.73
N VAL A 249 -24.08 10.94 16.64
CA VAL A 249 -22.80 10.86 15.90
C VAL A 249 -23.02 10.93 14.38
N LEU A 250 -23.84 10.03 13.85
CA LEU A 250 -24.13 9.91 12.42
C LEU A 250 -25.21 10.89 11.92
N GLU A 251 -26.11 11.33 12.81
CA GLU A 251 -27.30 12.11 12.44
C GLU A 251 -28.15 11.46 11.33
N SER A 252 -28.26 10.13 11.35
CA SER A 252 -28.90 9.34 10.28
C SER A 252 -30.36 9.75 10.00
N GLN A 253 -31.04 10.32 10.99
CA GLN A 253 -32.40 10.87 10.86
C GLN A 253 -32.55 12.04 9.89
N LYS A 254 -31.45 12.73 9.55
CA LYS A 254 -31.46 13.85 8.58
C LYS A 254 -31.30 13.39 7.13
N SER A 255 -31.01 12.11 6.91
CA SER A 255 -30.85 11.51 5.58
C SER A 255 -32.04 10.61 5.28
N THR A 256 -32.59 10.73 4.08
CA THR A 256 -33.74 9.91 3.63
C THR A 256 -33.29 8.70 2.79
N GLY A 257 -31.99 8.54 2.55
CA GLY A 257 -31.41 7.43 1.81
C GLY A 257 -30.06 7.77 1.16
N PHE A 258 -29.61 6.94 0.21
CA PHE A 258 -28.36 7.19 -0.51
C PHE A 258 -28.43 8.38 -1.48
N ASP A 259 -29.64 8.71 -1.96
CA ASP A 259 -29.86 9.85 -2.87
C ASP A 259 -29.81 11.19 -2.14
N ASP A 260 -30.08 11.20 -0.84
CA ASP A 260 -30.03 12.39 0.02
C ASP A 260 -29.33 12.05 1.34
N LEU A 261 -28.01 12.24 1.33
CA LEU A 261 -27.12 12.01 2.48
C LEU A 261 -27.25 13.10 3.56
N GLY A 262 -28.02 14.17 3.30
CA GLY A 262 -28.12 15.32 4.20
C GLY A 262 -26.84 16.18 4.24
N GLY A 263 -26.74 17.01 5.28
CA GLY A 263 -25.63 17.94 5.48
C GLY A 263 -24.41 17.33 6.17
N VAL A 264 -23.23 17.92 5.97
CA VAL A 264 -22.01 17.51 6.67
C VAL A 264 -22.00 18.06 8.10
N LYS A 265 -21.90 17.16 9.08
CA LYS A 265 -21.78 17.56 10.49
C LYS A 265 -20.41 18.22 10.76
N PRO A 266 -20.37 19.49 11.22
CA PRO A 266 -19.12 20.24 11.35
C PRO A 266 -18.17 19.65 12.40
N SER A 267 -18.68 19.08 13.49
CA SER A 267 -17.83 18.43 14.51
C SER A 267 -17.11 17.20 13.97
N MET A 268 -17.74 16.42 13.10
CA MET A 268 -17.11 15.27 12.42
C MET A 268 -16.11 15.73 11.38
N ALA A 269 -16.43 16.77 10.61
CA ALA A 269 -15.49 17.38 9.67
C ALA A 269 -14.23 17.89 10.37
N LEU A 270 -14.37 18.51 11.55
CA LEU A 270 -13.23 18.95 12.36
C LEU A 270 -12.39 17.77 12.86
N CYS A 271 -13.02 16.70 13.36
CA CYS A 271 -12.30 15.49 13.78
C CYS A 271 -11.56 14.85 12.60
N LEU A 272 -12.18 14.81 11.42
CA LEU A 272 -11.56 14.29 10.20
C LEU A 272 -10.36 15.15 9.77
N ALA A 273 -10.49 16.47 9.81
CA ALA A 273 -9.39 17.38 9.53
C ALA A 273 -8.22 17.20 10.52
N LEU A 274 -8.52 16.97 11.80
CA LEU A 274 -7.52 16.65 12.82
C LEU A 274 -6.80 15.33 12.48
N VAL A 275 -7.52 14.27 12.11
CA VAL A 275 -6.90 13.00 11.70
C VAL A 275 -5.99 13.19 10.48
N PHE A 276 -6.44 13.92 9.45
CA PHE A 276 -5.62 14.18 8.28
C PHE A 276 -4.37 15.00 8.61
N THR A 277 -4.45 15.98 9.51
CA THR A 277 -3.27 16.74 9.94
C THR A 277 -2.28 15.85 10.71
N LEU A 278 -2.75 14.98 11.60
CA LEU A 278 -1.89 13.99 12.29
C LEU A 278 -1.21 13.04 11.32
N VAL A 279 -1.96 12.47 10.37
CA VAL A 279 -1.40 11.60 9.33
C VAL A 279 -0.40 12.35 8.46
N TYR A 280 -0.70 13.58 8.08
CA TYR A 280 0.19 14.42 7.30
C TYR A 280 1.52 14.67 8.03
N PHE A 281 1.48 15.04 9.32
CA PHE A 281 2.71 15.20 10.11
C PHE A 281 3.47 13.89 10.32
N ALA A 282 2.77 12.76 10.45
CA ALA A 282 3.40 11.44 10.55
C ALA A 282 4.12 11.01 9.26
N LEU A 283 3.67 11.52 8.11
CA LEU A 283 4.22 11.18 6.78
C LEU A 283 5.17 12.24 6.20
N TRP A 284 5.11 13.51 6.66
CA TRP A 284 5.86 14.62 6.07
C TRP A 284 7.36 14.31 5.91
N LYS A 285 7.99 13.76 6.95
CA LYS A 285 9.43 13.48 6.97
C LYS A 285 9.82 12.13 6.34
N GLY A 286 8.86 11.40 5.75
CA GLY A 286 9.10 10.10 5.15
C GLY A 286 9.26 8.94 6.16
N PRO A 287 9.69 7.75 5.69
CA PRO A 287 9.67 6.51 6.48
C PRO A 287 10.59 6.53 7.70
N GLN A 288 11.65 7.35 7.71
CA GLN A 288 12.52 7.52 8.89
C GLN A 288 11.83 8.24 10.07
N SER A 289 10.76 9.00 9.80
CA SER A 289 9.94 9.60 10.85
C SER A 289 8.86 8.65 11.34
N SER A 290 8.24 7.89 10.44
CA SER A 290 7.18 6.95 10.78
C SER A 290 7.66 5.82 11.71
N GLY A 291 8.89 5.32 11.52
CA GLY A 291 9.49 4.32 12.42
C GLY A 291 9.70 4.81 13.86
N LYS A 292 9.99 6.11 14.05
CA LYS A 292 10.13 6.72 15.39
C LYS A 292 8.79 6.95 16.06
N VAL A 293 7.74 7.27 15.30
CA VAL A 293 6.37 7.44 15.82
C VAL A 293 5.76 6.10 16.24
N THR A 294 6.09 5.00 15.56
CA THR A 294 5.70 3.65 16.02
C THR A 294 6.37 3.28 17.34
N PHE A 295 7.60 3.76 17.60
CA PHE A 295 8.30 3.53 18.87
C PHE A 295 7.64 4.23 20.06
N THR A 296 6.87 5.29 19.83
CA THR A 296 6.20 6.06 20.90
C THR A 296 4.84 5.52 21.34
N TYR A 297 4.35 4.38 20.81
CA TYR A 297 3.27 3.63 21.46
C TYR A 297 3.90 2.70 22.52
N PRO A 298 3.82 3.04 23.82
CA PRO A 298 4.66 2.41 24.82
C PRO A 298 3.99 1.13 25.33
N GLY A 299 4.29 0.01 24.69
CA GLY A 299 4.43 -1.24 25.42
C GLY A 299 5.82 -1.27 26.04
N ASN A 300 5.97 -0.65 27.22
CA ASN A 300 7.18 -0.72 28.03
C ASN A 300 7.53 -2.19 28.32
N VAL A 301 8.42 -2.77 27.52
CA VAL A 301 9.24 -3.91 27.94
C VAL A 301 10.67 -3.42 27.92
N GLY A 302 11.04 -2.74 29.00
CA GLY A 302 12.43 -2.54 29.35
C GLY A 302 13.04 -3.91 29.63
N MET A 303 13.65 -4.51 28.62
CA MET A 303 14.74 -5.45 28.88
C MET A 303 15.92 -4.62 29.35
N VAL A 304 16.01 -4.54 30.67
CA VAL A 304 17.26 -4.26 31.38
C VAL A 304 18.25 -5.33 30.94
N ASP A 305 19.12 -4.99 30.00
CA ASP A 305 20.32 -5.78 29.71
C ASP A 305 21.24 -5.64 30.94
N ASN A 306 21.19 -6.65 31.80
CA ASN A 306 22.04 -6.76 32.97
C ASN A 306 23.23 -7.65 32.61
N GLY A 307 24.40 -7.02 32.42
CA GLY A 307 25.75 -7.51 32.63
C GLY A 307 26.16 -8.93 32.17
N ARG A 308 27.12 -8.99 31.23
CA ARG A 308 28.51 -9.35 31.56
C ARG A 308 29.46 -9.04 30.42
#